data_AF-A0A9D5JK75-F1
#
_entry.id   AF-A0A9D5JK75-F1
#
_cell.length_a   1.000
_cell.length_b   1.000
_cell.length_c   1.000
_cell.angle_alpha   90.00
_cell.angle_beta   90.00
_cell.angle_gamma   90.00
#
_symmetry.space_group_name_H-M   'P 1'
#
loop_
_entity.id
_entity.type
_entity.pdbx_description
1 polymer ?
#
loop_
_entity_poly.entity_id
_entity_poly.type
_entity_poly.pdbx_seq_one_letter_code
_entity_poly.pdbx_strand_id
1 'polypeptide(L)'
;MGRAAVNGRRKRFYRDVSVTGVKNGFAVQLDGCPLKTPGKLPLVTGLEHVADLIAREWDAQEDIIRPETMPVTRLVNVTIELTPGNRGQLVAQARSYGETDLLCYRAKAPRTLVDRQTDQWDPVLKWAESQGISLDTTQSVHAVTQPGASLERVAGYTSGLADLELTLFSH
;
A
#
# COMPACT_ATOMS: atom_id res chain seq x y z
N MET A 1 -8.40 17.12 30.80
CA MET A 1 -9.30 16.04 31.26
C MET A 1 -9.25 14.89 30.26
N GLY A 2 -8.55 13.81 30.58
CA GLY A 2 -8.42 12.66 29.68
C GLY A 2 -9.69 11.81 29.72
N ARG A 3 -10.38 11.65 28.58
CA ARG A 3 -11.48 10.69 28.45
C ARG A 3 -10.90 9.28 28.34
N ALA A 4 -11.34 8.41 29.24
CA ALA A 4 -10.87 7.03 29.37
C ALA A 4 -11.12 6.21 28.10
N ALA A 5 -10.14 5.37 27.75
CA ALA A 5 -10.27 4.33 26.75
C ALA A 5 -11.28 3.28 27.22
N VAL A 6 -12.21 2.87 26.35
CA VAL A 6 -13.08 1.73 26.59
C VAL A 6 -12.53 0.58 25.75
N ASN A 7 -12.08 -0.50 26.39
CA ASN A 7 -11.44 -1.66 25.74
C ASN A 7 -10.28 -1.28 24.78
N GLY A 8 -9.40 -0.36 25.20
CA GLY A 8 -8.23 0.06 24.40
C GLY A 8 -8.54 0.99 23.21
N ARG A 9 -9.82 1.21 22.88
CA ARG A 9 -10.24 2.15 21.84
C ARG A 9 -10.56 3.53 22.43
N ARG A 10 -10.15 4.58 21.72
CA ARG A 10 -10.38 5.98 22.12
C ARG A 10 -11.79 6.42 21.73
N LYS A 11 -12.49 7.10 22.64
CA LYS A 11 -13.75 7.78 22.30
C LYS A 11 -13.49 8.90 21.30
N ARG A 12 -14.44 9.19 20.40
CA ARG A 12 -14.39 10.41 19.58
C ARG A 12 -14.38 11.62 20.52
N PHE A 13 -13.41 12.50 20.28
CA PHE A 13 -13.13 13.66 21.13
C PHE A 13 -13.20 14.98 20.38
N TYR A 14 -13.57 14.93 19.10
CA TYR A 14 -13.67 16.06 18.18
C TYR A 14 -15.07 16.12 17.56
N ARG A 15 -15.47 17.29 17.08
CA ARG A 15 -16.73 17.51 16.37
C ARG A 15 -16.49 17.71 14.88
N ASP A 16 -15.62 18.65 14.53
CA ASP A 16 -15.40 19.09 13.16
C ASP A 16 -14.12 18.48 12.60
N VAL A 17 -14.19 18.06 11.33
CA VAL A 17 -13.04 17.58 10.55
C VAL A 17 -12.89 18.45 9.32
N SER A 18 -11.69 18.96 9.06
CA SER A 18 -11.41 19.80 7.90
C SER A 18 -10.07 19.49 7.27
N VAL A 19 -9.94 19.84 5.99
CA VAL A 19 -8.68 19.81 5.25
C VAL A 19 -8.19 21.25 5.08
N THR A 20 -6.91 21.48 5.35
CA THR A 20 -6.27 22.80 5.21
C THR A 20 -4.96 22.66 4.43
N GLY A 21 -4.75 23.57 3.47
CA GLY A 21 -3.47 23.72 2.80
C GLY A 21 -2.38 24.24 3.75
N VAL A 22 -1.23 23.60 3.74
CA VAL A 22 -0.05 23.96 4.55
C VAL A 22 1.17 24.08 3.63
N LYS A 23 2.29 24.61 4.16
CA LYS A 23 3.51 24.91 3.38
C LYS A 23 3.97 23.77 2.46
N ASN A 24 3.77 22.50 2.87
CA ASN A 24 4.26 21.32 2.17
C ASN A 24 3.13 20.32 1.82
N GLY A 25 1.90 20.78 1.58
CA GLY A 25 0.79 19.92 1.16
C GLY A 25 -0.51 20.21 1.90
N PHE A 26 -1.23 19.16 2.28
CA PHE A 26 -2.55 19.23 2.89
C PHE A 26 -2.56 18.49 4.22
N ALA A 27 -3.10 19.13 5.25
CA ALA A 27 -3.23 18.58 6.59
C ALA A 27 -4.71 18.41 6.94
N VAL A 28 -5.04 17.30 7.61
CA VAL A 28 -6.35 17.10 8.24
C VAL A 28 -6.32 17.71 9.63
N GLN A 29 -7.38 18.41 10.00
CA GLN A 29 -7.56 19.01 11.31
C GLN A 29 -8.80 18.45 12.00
N LEU A 30 -8.70 18.25 13.32
CA LEU A 30 -9.81 17.88 14.19
C LEU A 30 -10.06 19.05 15.14
N ASP A 31 -11.23 19.69 15.06
CA ASP A 31 -11.54 20.93 15.78
C ASP A 31 -10.42 22.00 15.63
N GLY A 32 -9.90 22.15 14.40
CA GLY A 32 -8.80 23.08 14.07
C GLY A 32 -7.40 22.61 14.51
N CYS A 33 -7.28 21.49 15.21
CA CYS A 33 -6.00 20.93 15.64
C CYS A 33 -5.44 19.98 14.56
N PRO A 34 -4.22 20.21 14.02
CA PRO A 34 -3.63 19.33 13.02
C PRO A 34 -3.47 17.89 13.52
N LEU A 35 -3.92 16.94 12.71
CA LEU A 35 -3.77 15.53 12.96
C LEU A 35 -2.28 15.14 12.90
N LYS A 36 -1.90 14.20 13.75
CA LYS A 36 -0.56 13.67 13.83
C LYS A 36 -0.59 12.15 13.73
N THR A 37 0.51 11.60 13.25
CA THR A 37 0.74 10.17 13.25
C THR A 37 0.90 9.65 14.70
N PRO A 38 0.80 8.34 14.96
CA PRO A 38 1.00 7.77 16.30
C PRO A 38 2.33 8.16 16.97
N GLY A 39 3.41 8.21 16.19
CA GLY A 39 4.74 8.72 16.54
C GLY A 39 4.84 10.25 16.65
N LYS A 40 3.71 10.96 16.58
CA LYS A 40 3.57 12.42 16.75
C LYS A 40 4.20 13.25 15.64
N LEU A 41 4.41 12.68 14.45
CA LEU A 41 4.82 13.43 13.27
C LEU A 41 3.59 14.16 12.66
N PRO A 42 3.78 15.29 11.96
CA PRO A 42 2.70 15.92 11.21
C PRO A 42 2.13 14.97 10.15
N LEU A 43 0.82 14.74 10.16
CA LEU A 43 0.15 13.97 9.12
C LEU A 43 -0.18 14.91 7.95
N VAL A 44 0.77 15.04 7.03
CA VAL A 44 0.67 15.90 5.84
C VAL A 44 0.90 15.06 4.59
N THR A 45 0.02 15.20 3.61
CA THR A 45 0.14 14.57 2.29
C THR A 45 0.28 15.63 1.20
N GLY A 46 1.04 15.34 0.15
CA GLY A 46 1.16 16.22 -1.01
C GLY A 46 -0.07 16.22 -1.93
N LEU A 47 -1.04 15.34 -1.66
CA LEU A 47 -2.21 15.10 -2.51
C LEU A 47 -3.49 15.47 -1.76
N GLU A 48 -4.22 16.49 -2.24
CA GLU A 48 -5.45 17.00 -1.64
C GLU A 48 -6.51 15.89 -1.49
N HIS A 49 -6.76 15.13 -2.55
CA HIS A 49 -7.73 14.04 -2.54
C HIS A 49 -7.41 12.94 -1.50
N VAL A 50 -6.12 12.73 -1.16
CA VAL A 50 -5.73 11.80 -0.10
C VAL A 50 -6.06 12.40 1.27
N ALA A 51 -5.85 13.71 1.47
CA ALA A 51 -6.26 14.38 2.70
C ALA A 51 -7.79 14.36 2.87
N ASP A 52 -8.55 14.53 1.79
CA ASP A 52 -10.01 14.40 1.80
C ASP A 52 -10.47 13.00 2.20
N LEU A 53 -9.82 11.95 1.69
CA LEU A 53 -10.11 10.57 2.08
C LEU A 53 -9.86 10.33 3.57
N ILE A 54 -8.73 10.85 4.09
CA ILE A 54 -8.44 10.79 5.53
C ILE A 54 -9.51 11.57 6.31
N ALA A 55 -9.85 12.79 5.90
CA ALA A 55 -10.88 13.58 6.56
C ALA A 55 -12.23 12.83 6.62
N ARG A 56 -12.64 12.16 5.53
CA ARG A 56 -13.84 11.32 5.50
C ARG A 56 -13.78 10.15 6.47
N GLU A 57 -12.63 9.49 6.59
CA GLU A 57 -12.47 8.40 7.58
C GLU A 57 -12.63 8.89 9.01
N TRP A 58 -12.07 10.06 9.34
CA TRP A 58 -12.21 10.67 10.67
C TRP A 58 -13.63 11.18 10.91
N ASP A 59 -14.25 11.81 9.91
CA ASP A 59 -15.61 12.31 10.04
C ASP A 59 -16.65 11.18 10.20
N ALA A 60 -16.41 10.03 9.60
CA ALA A 60 -17.26 8.85 9.72
C ALA A 60 -17.20 8.14 11.08
N GLN A 61 -16.32 8.55 12.01
CA GLN A 61 -16.22 7.90 13.32
C GLN A 61 -17.36 8.32 14.24
N GLU A 62 -18.05 7.38 14.88
CA GLU A 62 -19.14 7.73 15.82
C GLU A 62 -18.60 7.92 17.25
N ASP A 63 -19.15 7.21 18.24
CA ASP A 63 -18.76 7.34 19.65
C ASP A 63 -17.33 6.88 19.95
N ILE A 64 -16.84 5.92 19.17
CA ILE A 64 -15.55 5.25 19.36
C ILE A 64 -14.79 5.30 18.04
N ILE A 65 -13.53 5.73 18.10
CA ILE A 65 -12.62 5.70 16.96
C ILE A 65 -12.19 4.24 16.71
N ARG A 66 -12.42 3.76 15.49
CA ARG A 66 -12.19 2.40 15.04
C ARG A 66 -11.11 2.37 13.94
N PRO A 67 -9.83 2.15 14.29
CA PRO A 67 -8.74 2.15 13.32
C PRO A 67 -8.94 1.16 12.15
N GLU A 68 -9.67 0.07 12.38
CA GLU A 68 -10.02 -0.91 11.35
C GLU A 68 -10.88 -0.36 10.21
N THR A 69 -11.59 0.76 10.42
CA THR A 69 -12.38 1.45 9.39
C THR A 69 -11.62 2.63 8.77
N MET A 70 -10.32 2.77 9.06
CA MET A 70 -9.50 3.91 8.63
C MET A 70 -8.25 3.48 7.84
N PRO A 71 -8.41 2.70 6.75
CA PRO A 71 -7.29 2.16 5.99
C PRO A 71 -6.37 3.23 5.38
N VAL A 72 -6.90 4.34 4.87
CA VAL A 72 -6.12 5.43 4.27
C VAL A 72 -5.29 6.13 5.33
N THR A 73 -5.88 6.46 6.48
CA THR A 73 -5.16 7.03 7.63
C THR A 73 -4.03 6.09 8.07
N ARG A 74 -4.30 4.78 8.15
CA ARG A 74 -3.29 3.77 8.51
C ARG A 74 -2.15 3.74 7.51
N LEU A 75 -2.45 3.72 6.21
CA LEU A 75 -1.43 3.67 5.15
C LEU A 75 -0.58 4.95 5.13
N VAL A 76 -1.20 6.13 5.25
CA VAL A 76 -0.46 7.40 5.30
C VAL A 76 0.42 7.50 6.54
N ASN A 77 -0.01 6.96 7.70
CA ASN A 77 0.87 6.85 8.86
C ASN A 77 2.11 5.99 8.57
N VAL A 78 1.93 4.83 7.92
CA VAL A 78 3.05 3.96 7.52
C VAL A 78 3.97 4.66 6.51
N THR A 79 3.40 5.36 5.55
CA THR A 79 4.15 6.17 4.58
C THR A 79 5.02 7.20 5.28
N ILE A 80 4.49 7.92 6.28
CA ILE A 80 5.25 8.98 6.96
C ILE A 80 6.28 8.42 7.95
N GLU A 81 5.92 7.39 8.71
CA GLU A 81 6.74 6.92 9.83
C GLU A 81 7.79 5.88 9.45
N LEU A 82 7.44 4.96 8.55
CA LEU A 82 8.22 3.74 8.34
C LEU A 82 8.88 3.70 6.97
N THR A 83 8.20 4.21 5.94
CA THR A 83 8.66 4.05 4.56
C THR A 83 10.02 4.71 4.28
N PRO A 84 10.31 5.95 4.72
CA PRO A 84 11.59 6.60 4.43
C PRO A 84 12.80 5.80 4.93
N GLY A 85 12.68 5.16 6.11
CA GLY A 85 13.73 4.32 6.69
C GLY A 85 13.81 2.92 6.09
N ASN A 86 12.76 2.45 5.43
CA ASN A 86 12.63 1.07 4.95
C ASN A 86 12.58 0.93 3.42
N ARG A 87 12.78 2.01 2.65
CA ARG A 87 12.69 2.00 1.18
C ARG A 87 13.44 0.83 0.53
N GLY A 88 14.70 0.61 0.93
CA GLY A 88 15.51 -0.49 0.39
C GLY A 88 14.92 -1.88 0.65
N GLN A 89 14.30 -2.08 1.82
CA GLN A 89 13.63 -3.35 2.14
C GLN A 89 12.35 -3.53 1.34
N LEU A 90 11.56 -2.47 1.14
CA LEU A 90 10.33 -2.53 0.34
C LEU A 90 10.63 -2.82 -1.14
N VAL A 91 11.69 -2.21 -1.69
CA VAL A 91 12.18 -2.52 -3.05
C VAL A 91 12.65 -3.97 -3.16
N ALA A 92 13.42 -4.45 -2.18
CA ALA A 92 13.86 -5.84 -2.16
C ALA A 92 12.67 -6.81 -2.04
N GLN A 93 11.66 -6.45 -1.26
CA GLN A 93 10.43 -7.22 -1.15
C GLN A 93 9.68 -7.27 -2.48
N ALA A 94 9.49 -6.14 -3.16
CA ALA A 94 8.89 -6.08 -4.50
C ALA A 94 9.61 -6.99 -5.50
N ARG A 95 10.95 -6.97 -5.49
CA ARG A 95 11.76 -7.89 -6.29
C ARG A 95 11.50 -9.35 -5.93
N SER A 96 11.44 -9.69 -4.65
CA SER A 96 11.21 -11.07 -4.18
C SER A 96 9.83 -11.63 -4.58
N TYR A 97 8.81 -10.78 -4.72
CA TYR A 97 7.52 -11.20 -5.29
C TYR A 97 7.67 -11.62 -6.75
N GLY A 98 8.48 -10.90 -7.53
CA GLY A 98 8.80 -11.28 -8.91
C GLY A 98 9.51 -12.64 -9.01
N GLU A 99 10.34 -12.99 -8.02
CA GLU A 99 11.03 -14.29 -7.96
C GLU A 99 10.04 -15.46 -7.78
N THR A 100 8.87 -15.21 -7.18
CA THR A 100 7.90 -16.24 -6.78
C THR A 100 6.47 -15.92 -7.22
N ASP A 101 6.32 -15.17 -8.31
CA ASP A 101 5.02 -14.62 -8.72
C ASP A 101 3.98 -15.73 -8.97
N LEU A 102 2.76 -15.52 -8.47
CA LEU A 102 1.63 -16.45 -8.61
C LEU A 102 1.40 -16.85 -10.08
N LEU A 103 1.55 -15.90 -11.00
CA LEU A 103 1.31 -16.11 -12.42
C LEU A 103 2.34 -17.05 -13.06
N CYS A 104 3.47 -17.29 -12.39
CA CYS A 104 4.52 -18.19 -12.87
C CYS A 104 4.27 -19.66 -12.51
N TYR A 105 3.40 -19.97 -11.54
CA TYR A 105 3.18 -21.35 -11.09
C TYR A 105 1.81 -21.86 -11.53
N ARG A 106 1.81 -22.69 -12.56
CA ARG A 106 0.62 -23.16 -13.28
C ARG A 106 0.19 -24.55 -12.85
N ALA A 107 -1.11 -24.78 -12.87
CA ALA A 107 -1.67 -26.11 -12.67
C ALA A 107 -1.31 -27.04 -13.84
N LYS A 108 -1.18 -28.34 -13.56
CA LYS A 108 -1.12 -29.40 -14.59
C LYS A 108 -2.50 -29.97 -14.94
N ALA A 109 -3.43 -29.91 -14.00
CA ALA A 109 -4.76 -30.47 -14.09
C ALA A 109 -5.67 -29.85 -13.01
N PRO A 110 -7.01 -29.92 -13.16
CA PRO A 110 -7.73 -30.40 -14.34
C PRO A 110 -7.58 -29.43 -15.52
N ARG A 111 -7.83 -29.91 -16.75
CA ARG A 111 -7.69 -29.10 -17.98
C ARG A 111 -8.46 -27.78 -17.91
N THR A 112 -9.66 -27.79 -17.32
CA THR A 112 -10.47 -26.59 -17.14
C THR A 112 -9.79 -25.50 -16.30
N LEU A 113 -8.95 -25.87 -15.33
CA LEU A 113 -8.17 -24.92 -14.54
C LEU A 113 -6.97 -24.41 -15.35
N VAL A 114 -6.30 -25.30 -16.10
CA VAL A 114 -5.18 -24.92 -16.97
C VAL A 114 -5.64 -23.89 -18.00
N ASP A 115 -6.73 -24.18 -18.72
CA ASP A 115 -7.30 -23.29 -19.73
C ASP A 115 -7.66 -21.93 -19.12
N ARG A 116 -8.29 -21.92 -17.94
CA ARG A 116 -8.66 -20.67 -17.24
C ARG A 116 -7.44 -19.87 -16.78
N GLN A 117 -6.38 -20.52 -16.30
CA GLN A 117 -5.14 -19.82 -15.93
C GLN A 117 -4.46 -19.23 -17.16
N THR A 118 -4.34 -20.00 -18.25
CA THR A 118 -3.79 -19.50 -19.52
C THR A 118 -4.57 -18.29 -20.04
N ASP A 119 -5.89 -18.40 -20.17
CA ASP A 119 -6.73 -17.34 -20.74
C ASP A 119 -6.68 -16.04 -19.93
N GLN A 120 -6.58 -16.13 -18.60
CA GLN A 120 -6.63 -14.97 -17.71
C GLN A 120 -5.26 -14.40 -17.34
N TRP A 121 -4.22 -15.24 -17.24
CA TRP A 121 -2.91 -14.84 -16.72
C TRP A 121 -1.90 -14.54 -17.83
N ASP A 122 -1.96 -15.23 -18.97
CA ASP A 122 -1.04 -14.97 -20.08
C ASP A 122 -1.11 -13.53 -20.62
N PRO A 123 -2.28 -12.86 -20.70
CA PRO A 123 -2.34 -11.45 -21.08
C PRO A 123 -1.54 -10.54 -20.14
N VAL A 124 -1.53 -10.85 -18.83
CA VAL A 124 -0.79 -10.07 -17.84
C VAL A 124 0.72 -10.29 -18.00
N LEU A 125 1.16 -11.54 -18.21
CA LEU A 125 2.57 -11.83 -18.48
C LEU A 125 3.07 -11.21 -19.79
N LYS A 126 2.25 -11.23 -20.85
CA LYS A 126 2.56 -10.54 -22.12
C LYS A 126 2.64 -9.03 -21.95
N TRP A 127 1.76 -8.45 -21.14
CA TRP A 127 1.88 -7.04 -20.78
C TRP A 127 3.18 -6.77 -20.02
N ALA A 128 3.54 -7.58 -19.04
CA ALA A 128 4.79 -7.43 -18.30
C ALA A 128 6.02 -7.51 -19.23
N GLU A 129 6.00 -8.44 -20.19
CA GLU A 129 7.05 -8.55 -21.21
C GLU A 129 7.17 -7.27 -22.04
N SER A 130 6.05 -6.64 -22.41
CA SER A 130 6.06 -5.33 -23.10
C SER A 130 6.69 -4.20 -22.27
N GLN A 131 6.78 -4.36 -20.95
CA GLN A 131 7.45 -3.43 -20.03
C GLN A 131 8.94 -3.80 -19.80
N GLY A 132 9.42 -4.86 -20.45
CA GLY A 132 10.76 -5.41 -20.30
C GLY A 132 10.91 -6.36 -19.11
N ILE A 133 9.81 -6.98 -18.66
CA ILE A 133 9.80 -7.97 -17.56
C ILE A 133 9.32 -9.30 -18.14
N SER A 134 10.26 -10.18 -18.50
CA SER A 134 9.95 -11.54 -18.95
C SER A 134 10.07 -12.49 -17.76
N LEU A 135 8.98 -13.20 -17.43
CA LEU A 135 8.94 -14.18 -16.35
C LEU A 135 8.65 -15.58 -16.90
N ASP A 136 9.43 -16.55 -16.43
CA ASP A 136 9.28 -17.94 -16.81
C ASP A 136 8.16 -18.60 -15.99
N THR A 137 7.34 -19.40 -16.67
CA THR A 137 6.29 -20.18 -16.03
C THR A 137 6.72 -21.64 -15.85
N THR A 138 6.24 -22.28 -14.79
CA THR A 138 6.44 -23.70 -14.49
C THR A 138 5.12 -24.34 -14.10
N GLN A 139 4.99 -25.63 -14.37
CA GLN A 139 3.92 -26.47 -13.84
C GLN A 139 4.40 -27.35 -12.66
N SER A 140 5.66 -27.21 -12.27
CA SER A 140 6.30 -27.97 -11.20
C SER A 140 6.17 -27.28 -9.85
N VAL A 141 6.31 -28.05 -8.77
CA VAL A 141 6.53 -27.50 -7.42
C VAL A 141 7.96 -27.00 -7.22
N HIS A 142 8.88 -27.39 -8.12
CA HIS A 142 10.25 -26.86 -8.11
C HIS A 142 10.25 -25.41 -8.57
N ALA A 143 10.90 -24.54 -7.79
CA ALA A 143 11.03 -23.13 -8.11
C ALA A 143 11.78 -22.93 -9.44
N VAL A 144 11.27 -22.01 -10.25
CA VAL A 144 11.94 -21.55 -11.46
C VAL A 144 12.81 -20.34 -11.13
N THR A 145 14.04 -20.33 -11.65
CA THR A 145 14.92 -19.17 -11.49
C THR A 145 14.52 -18.12 -12.52
N GLN A 146 14.01 -16.98 -12.05
CA GLN A 146 13.59 -15.89 -12.92
C GLN A 146 14.80 -15.15 -13.52
N PRO A 147 14.68 -14.56 -14.73
CA PRO A 147 15.73 -13.75 -15.31
C PRO A 147 16.11 -12.56 -14.43
N GLY A 148 17.40 -12.46 -14.08
CA GLY A 148 17.90 -11.38 -13.22
C GLY A 148 17.58 -9.98 -13.75
N ALA A 149 17.62 -9.79 -15.07
CA ALA A 149 17.27 -8.52 -15.70
C ALA A 149 15.80 -8.09 -15.45
N SER A 150 14.87 -9.05 -15.44
CA SER A 150 13.45 -8.81 -15.14
C SER A 150 13.27 -8.40 -13.68
N LEU A 151 13.98 -9.05 -12.76
CA LEU A 151 13.94 -8.72 -11.33
C LEU A 151 14.55 -7.34 -11.04
N GLU A 152 15.66 -7.00 -11.69
CA GLU A 152 16.27 -5.67 -11.58
C GLU A 152 15.38 -4.58 -12.21
N ARG A 153 14.60 -4.91 -13.24
CA ARG A 153 13.58 -4.00 -13.81
C ARG A 153 12.50 -3.66 -12.77
N VAL A 154 12.00 -4.67 -12.05
CA VAL A 154 11.02 -4.48 -10.95
C VAL A 154 11.61 -3.63 -9.83
N ALA A 155 12.85 -3.93 -9.40
CA ALA A 155 13.55 -3.17 -8.38
C ALA A 155 13.78 -1.72 -8.81
N GLY A 156 14.17 -1.49 -10.07
CA GLY A 156 14.37 -0.17 -10.64
C GLY A 156 13.08 0.65 -10.68
N TYR A 157 11.97 0.06 -11.12
CA TYR A 157 10.66 0.72 -11.13
C TYR A 157 10.23 1.14 -9.72
N THR A 158 10.26 0.20 -8.77
CA THR A 158 9.81 0.46 -7.38
C THR A 158 10.72 1.42 -6.62
N SER A 159 12.03 1.43 -6.92
CA SER A 159 12.96 2.41 -6.37
C SER A 159 12.63 3.84 -6.77
N GLY A 160 12.02 4.04 -7.94
CA GLY A 160 11.62 5.33 -8.47
C GLY A 160 10.30 5.88 -7.90
N LEU A 161 9.52 5.06 -7.19
CA LEU A 161 8.25 5.46 -6.62
C LEU A 161 8.42 6.43 -5.43
N ALA A 162 7.50 7.39 -5.31
CA ALA A 162 7.39 8.22 -4.12
C ALA A 162 7.01 7.36 -2.90
N ASP A 163 7.25 7.86 -1.69
CA ASP A 163 7.01 7.05 -0.48
C ASP A 163 5.58 6.52 -0.38
N LEU A 164 4.56 7.34 -0.70
CA LEU A 164 3.17 6.88 -0.66
C LEU A 164 2.92 5.75 -1.67
N GLU A 165 3.42 5.90 -2.89
CA GLU A 165 3.26 4.89 -3.95
C GLU A 165 3.99 3.60 -3.61
N LEU A 166 5.21 3.70 -3.05
CA LEU A 166 5.98 2.55 -2.60
C LEU A 166 5.30 1.83 -1.42
N THR A 167 4.74 2.58 -0.45
CA THR A 167 3.93 2.00 0.62
C THR A 167 2.75 1.21 0.04
N LEU A 168 1.99 1.81 -0.89
CA LEU A 168 0.83 1.17 -1.49
C LEU A 168 1.21 -0.04 -2.35
N PHE A 169 2.34 0.00 -3.03
CA PHE A 169 2.83 -1.12 -3.85
C PHE A 169 3.12 -2.37 -3.00
N SER A 170 3.54 -2.19 -1.74
CA SER A 170 3.96 -3.28 -0.85
C SER A 170 2.86 -3.79 0.10
N HIS A 171 1.61 -3.33 -0.03
CA HIS A 171 0.47 -3.69 0.82
C HIS A 171 -0.65 -4.37 0.05
#